data_AF-A0A6B0Y919-F1
#
_entry.id   AF-A0A6B0Y919-F1
#
_cell.length_a   1.000
_cell.length_b   1.000
_cell.length_c   1.000
_cell.angle_alpha   90.00
_cell.angle_beta   90.00
_cell.angle_gamma   90.00
#
_symmetry.space_group_name_H-M   'P 1'
#
loop_
_entity.id
_entity.type
_entity.pdbx_description
1 polymer ?
#
loop_
_entity_poly.entity_id
_entity_poly.type
_entity_poly.pdbx_seq_one_letter_code
_entity_poly.pdbx_strand_id
1 'polypeptide(L)'
;MPTILLVRHGQAAAGFGSHRDPGLDDVGRAQAEAVAEELAARFEEPVPIYSSPLKRAQETAAPLARRWGSEVILEPRVAEIPSPTEVGGAPKGLVQYGHRTATAWCKLRILPTRDQRLVAALFSFLGSLFTGVSVLVAIWIYRRTEDQRTFAAFRLSLVDLRHAVHELDNLLAEPLFNEVSLNISREIRQLFASTPAKSELNEYICDSIHHDFIAQAIHAGLQQSSALRRCEELIAVIECQPSKYREQLPIVASVLSSLNQYIVRIARTVSSPRLFNEVIGDPDQFKELATSTRFYADSVSDFEAFRHIALIMGGVPSALMSDHGQKVFDAIESLVQMVADRFATMSDQELRTESRQQQRKLKKLGAIDEPTAIEDALKQFRLIRHVFASAQWDRIVSMTTVVGQLTADDED
;
A
#
# COMPACT_ATOMS: atom_id res chain seq x y z
N MET A 1 12.69 -9.26 -57.46
CA MET A 1 12.42 -8.22 -56.45
C MET A 1 13.61 -8.18 -55.50
N PRO A 2 14.09 -7.01 -55.03
CA PRO A 2 15.12 -6.97 -53.99
C PRO A 2 14.57 -7.57 -52.69
N THR A 3 15.39 -8.36 -51.99
CA THR A 3 15.04 -8.97 -50.70
C THR A 3 15.80 -8.25 -49.59
N ILE A 4 15.10 -7.85 -48.53
CA ILE A 4 15.70 -7.26 -47.32
C ILE A 4 15.44 -8.22 -46.17
N LEU A 5 16.50 -8.57 -45.44
CA LEU A 5 16.41 -9.39 -44.23
C LEU A 5 16.55 -8.50 -42.99
N LEU A 6 15.69 -8.70 -42.01
CA LEU A 6 15.68 -7.96 -40.75
C LEU A 6 15.96 -8.93 -39.61
N VAL A 7 17.01 -8.64 -38.84
CA VAL A 7 17.41 -9.41 -37.66
C VAL A 7 17.29 -8.50 -36.45
N ARG A 8 16.51 -8.92 -35.45
CA ARG A 8 16.45 -8.24 -34.16
C ARG A 8 17.66 -8.66 -33.31
N HIS A 9 18.19 -7.73 -32.51
CA HIS A 9 19.31 -8.04 -31.60
C HIS A 9 18.94 -9.18 -30.63
N GLY A 10 19.95 -9.96 -30.22
CA GLY A 10 19.80 -10.99 -29.18
C GLY A 10 19.51 -10.40 -27.80
N GLN A 11 19.23 -11.23 -26.81
CA GLN A 11 18.96 -10.77 -25.44
C GLN A 11 20.10 -9.89 -24.87
N ALA A 12 19.74 -8.74 -24.30
CA ALA A 12 20.69 -7.78 -23.74
C ALA A 12 21.03 -8.09 -22.28
N ALA A 13 22.26 -7.79 -21.87
CA ALA A 13 22.79 -8.07 -20.53
C ALA A 13 22.18 -7.25 -19.39
N ALA A 14 21.42 -6.22 -19.71
CA ALA A 14 20.77 -5.37 -18.72
C ALA A 14 19.33 -5.06 -19.17
N GLY A 15 18.39 -5.08 -18.24
CA GLY A 15 16.99 -4.71 -18.48
C GLY A 15 16.81 -3.21 -18.72
N PHE A 16 15.65 -2.83 -19.25
CA PHE A 16 15.30 -1.43 -19.54
C PHE A 16 15.67 -0.48 -18.38
N GLY A 17 16.51 0.52 -18.66
CA GLY A 17 16.86 1.61 -17.72
C GLY A 17 18.07 1.37 -16.81
N SER A 18 18.68 0.19 -16.82
CA SER A 18 19.80 -0.16 -15.91
C SER A 18 21.20 0.11 -16.49
N HIS A 19 21.34 0.16 -17.81
CA HIS A 19 22.58 0.50 -18.51
C HIS A 19 22.27 1.24 -19.81
N ARG A 20 23.09 2.24 -20.16
CA ARG A 20 22.82 3.17 -21.28
C ARG A 20 22.93 2.54 -22.67
N ASP A 21 23.83 1.56 -22.83
CA ASP A 21 23.96 0.76 -24.05
C ASP A 21 24.53 -0.62 -23.73
N PRO A 22 23.73 -1.53 -23.14
CA PRO A 22 24.22 -2.86 -22.79
C PRO A 22 24.54 -3.67 -24.05
N GLY A 23 25.57 -4.49 -23.96
CA GLY A 23 25.82 -5.59 -24.90
C GLY A 23 24.87 -6.76 -24.66
N LEU A 24 25.15 -7.89 -25.30
CA LEU A 24 24.43 -9.15 -25.19
C LEU A 24 24.86 -9.93 -23.94
N ASP A 25 23.91 -10.62 -23.29
CA ASP A 25 24.24 -11.66 -22.30
C ASP A 25 24.68 -12.97 -22.98
N ASP A 26 24.94 -14.00 -22.18
CA ASP A 26 25.31 -15.33 -22.70
C ASP A 26 24.24 -15.91 -23.64
N VAL A 27 22.96 -15.67 -23.34
CA VAL A 27 21.82 -16.13 -24.16
C VAL A 27 21.78 -15.36 -25.48
N GLY A 28 21.92 -14.04 -25.43
CA GLY A 28 21.96 -13.18 -26.61
C GLY A 28 23.14 -13.49 -27.52
N ARG A 29 24.30 -13.81 -26.97
CA ARG A 29 25.48 -14.25 -27.74
C ARG A 29 25.23 -15.59 -28.45
N ALA A 30 24.60 -16.54 -27.78
CA ALA A 30 24.21 -17.81 -28.41
C ALA A 30 23.18 -17.61 -29.54
N GLN A 31 22.20 -16.72 -29.33
CA GLN A 31 21.22 -16.34 -30.37
C GLN A 31 21.89 -15.70 -31.60
N ALA A 32 22.87 -14.81 -31.37
CA ALA A 32 23.60 -14.16 -32.44
C ALA A 32 24.41 -15.15 -33.29
N GLU A 33 25.07 -16.13 -32.65
CA GLU A 33 25.79 -17.19 -33.37
C GLU A 33 24.85 -18.10 -34.16
N ALA A 34 23.70 -18.48 -33.59
CA ALA A 34 22.73 -19.34 -34.27
C ALA A 34 22.15 -18.67 -35.54
N VAL A 35 21.77 -17.40 -35.44
CA VAL A 35 21.27 -16.64 -36.60
C VAL A 35 22.36 -16.45 -37.65
N ALA A 36 23.61 -16.21 -37.23
CA ALA A 36 24.72 -16.07 -38.17
C ALA A 36 25.02 -17.37 -38.91
N GLU A 37 24.90 -18.53 -38.25
CA GLU A 37 25.03 -19.84 -38.89
C GLU A 37 23.94 -20.08 -39.95
N GLU A 38 22.68 -19.82 -39.60
CA GLU A 38 21.56 -19.96 -40.53
C GLU A 38 21.70 -19.06 -41.75
N LEU A 39 22.05 -17.78 -41.53
CA LEU A 39 22.19 -16.81 -42.61
C LEU A 39 23.40 -17.12 -43.49
N ALA A 40 24.53 -17.52 -42.90
CA ALA A 40 25.70 -17.90 -43.68
C ALA A 40 25.44 -19.13 -44.57
N ALA A 41 24.64 -20.09 -44.11
CA ALA A 41 24.25 -21.25 -44.90
C ALA A 41 23.23 -20.92 -46.02
N ARG A 42 22.47 -19.84 -45.86
CA ARG A 42 21.39 -19.45 -46.78
C ARG A 42 21.86 -18.71 -48.03
N PHE A 43 23.01 -18.05 -47.98
CA PHE A 43 23.53 -17.23 -49.09
C PHE A 43 24.86 -17.78 -49.61
N GLU A 44 24.96 -17.95 -50.92
CA GLU A 44 26.18 -18.40 -51.59
C GLU A 44 27.31 -17.35 -51.52
N GLU A 45 26.95 -16.06 -51.43
CA GLU A 45 27.89 -14.94 -51.33
C GLU A 45 27.51 -13.97 -50.20
N PRO A 46 28.48 -13.31 -49.53
CA PRO A 46 28.22 -12.26 -48.57
C PRO A 46 27.40 -11.11 -49.14
N VAL A 47 26.42 -10.65 -48.36
CA VAL A 47 25.63 -9.46 -48.66
C VAL A 47 25.97 -8.33 -47.68
N PRO A 48 25.73 -7.05 -48.04
CA PRO A 48 25.99 -5.93 -47.14
C PRO A 48 25.24 -6.07 -45.81
N ILE A 49 25.98 -5.98 -44.70
CA ILE A 49 25.43 -6.03 -43.34
C ILE A 49 25.27 -4.60 -42.83
N TYR A 50 24.06 -4.23 -42.43
CA TYR A 50 23.79 -2.95 -41.78
C TYR A 50 23.40 -3.16 -40.32
N SER A 51 23.95 -2.37 -39.40
CA SER A 51 23.61 -2.44 -37.97
C SER A 51 23.34 -1.06 -37.38
N SER A 52 22.50 -1.03 -36.34
CA SER A 52 22.44 0.11 -35.44
C SER A 52 23.80 0.36 -34.76
N PRO A 53 24.14 1.61 -34.40
CA PRO A 53 25.33 1.92 -33.59
C PRO A 53 25.24 1.40 -32.14
N LEU A 54 24.12 0.81 -31.71
CA LEU A 54 23.97 0.30 -30.35
C LEU A 54 24.73 -1.02 -30.15
N LYS A 55 25.39 -1.17 -29.00
CA LYS A 55 26.32 -2.26 -28.70
C LYS A 55 25.70 -3.64 -28.91
N ARG A 56 24.50 -3.89 -28.39
CA ARG A 56 23.77 -5.16 -28.61
C ARG A 56 23.52 -5.50 -30.08
N ALA A 57 23.26 -4.51 -30.92
CA ALA A 57 23.02 -4.73 -32.35
C ALA A 57 24.33 -5.06 -33.07
N GLN A 58 25.40 -4.33 -32.75
CA GLN A 58 26.73 -4.62 -33.27
C GLN A 58 27.20 -6.03 -32.87
N GLU A 59 27.02 -6.40 -31.60
CA GLU A 59 27.38 -7.73 -31.10
C GLU A 59 26.52 -8.84 -31.71
N THR A 60 25.28 -8.55 -32.14
CA THR A 60 24.44 -9.50 -32.88
C THR A 60 24.93 -9.67 -34.32
N ALA A 61 25.39 -8.60 -34.97
CA ALA A 61 25.88 -8.63 -36.36
C ALA A 61 27.30 -9.21 -36.49
N ALA A 62 28.11 -9.10 -35.43
CA ALA A 62 29.53 -9.48 -35.46
C ALA A 62 29.81 -10.95 -35.85
N PRO A 63 29.05 -11.97 -35.37
CA PRO A 63 29.26 -13.35 -35.80
C PRO A 63 29.10 -13.58 -37.30
N LEU A 64 28.08 -12.98 -37.91
CA LEU A 64 27.83 -13.12 -39.35
C LEU A 64 28.92 -12.42 -40.16
N ALA A 65 29.31 -11.21 -39.75
CA ALA A 65 30.41 -10.46 -40.34
C ALA A 65 31.73 -11.24 -40.32
N ARG A 66 32.06 -11.91 -39.20
CA ARG A 66 33.23 -12.79 -39.09
C ARG A 66 33.17 -13.97 -40.06
N ARG A 67 32.02 -14.64 -40.17
CA ARG A 67 31.83 -15.80 -41.06
C ARG A 67 31.97 -15.43 -42.54
N TRP A 68 31.47 -14.26 -42.92
CA TRP A 68 31.51 -13.75 -44.28
C TRP A 68 32.75 -12.93 -44.63
N GLY A 69 33.67 -12.70 -43.68
CA GLY A 69 34.81 -11.81 -43.87
C GLY A 69 34.41 -10.40 -44.32
N SER A 70 33.24 -9.92 -43.88
CA SER A 70 32.61 -8.67 -44.32
C SER A 70 32.55 -7.64 -43.19
N GLU A 71 32.50 -6.36 -43.55
CA GLU A 71 32.35 -5.27 -42.59
C GLU A 71 30.88 -5.01 -42.25
N VAL A 72 30.59 -4.63 -41.00
CA VAL A 72 29.28 -4.16 -40.59
C VAL A 72 29.19 -2.65 -40.81
N ILE A 73 28.30 -2.24 -41.71
CA ILE A 73 28.03 -0.83 -41.98
C ILE A 73 27.13 -0.28 -40.88
N LEU A 74 27.65 0.61 -40.05
CA LEU A 74 26.85 1.27 -39.02
C LEU A 74 25.90 2.28 -39.64
N GLU A 75 24.61 2.10 -39.38
CA GLU A 75 23.53 2.94 -39.86
C GLU A 75 22.84 3.61 -38.67
N PRO A 76 23.20 4.86 -38.32
CA PRO A 76 22.62 5.58 -37.18
C PRO A 76 21.08 5.69 -37.23
N ARG A 77 20.50 5.59 -38.43
CA ARG A 77 19.07 5.76 -38.66
C ARG A 77 18.21 4.58 -38.23
N VAL A 78 18.80 3.42 -37.99
CA VAL A 78 18.12 2.22 -37.49
C VAL A 78 18.33 2.01 -35.99
N ALA A 79 18.81 3.03 -35.26
CA ALA A 79 18.90 2.99 -33.80
C ALA A 79 17.51 2.95 -33.13
N GLU A 80 17.41 2.21 -32.02
CA GLU A 80 16.19 2.16 -31.20
C GLU A 80 15.81 3.53 -30.62
N ILE A 81 14.52 3.69 -30.32
CA ILE A 81 14.00 4.90 -29.69
C ILE A 81 14.44 4.91 -28.21
N PRO A 82 15.05 6.00 -27.70
CA PRO A 82 15.44 6.12 -26.29
C PRO A 82 14.26 5.92 -25.35
N SER A 83 14.53 5.36 -24.17
CA SER A 83 13.51 5.17 -23.14
C SER A 83 13.02 6.52 -22.57
N PRO A 84 11.76 6.64 -22.09
CA PRO A 84 11.23 7.89 -21.51
C PRO A 84 12.04 8.43 -20.32
N THR A 85 12.72 7.54 -19.60
CA THR A 85 13.63 7.87 -18.49
C THR A 85 14.90 8.60 -18.96
N GLU A 86 15.33 8.41 -20.21
CA GLU A 86 16.50 9.08 -20.79
C GLU A 86 16.18 10.48 -21.35
N VAL A 87 14.90 10.77 -21.60
CA VAL A 87 14.42 12.04 -22.16
C VAL A 87 13.57 12.79 -21.13
N GLY A 88 14.10 12.94 -19.91
CA GLY A 88 13.58 13.88 -18.91
C GLY A 88 12.05 13.86 -18.72
N GLY A 89 11.44 12.68 -18.61
CA GLY A 89 10.09 12.48 -18.06
C GLY A 89 8.90 13.09 -18.82
N ALA A 90 9.08 13.76 -19.96
CA ALA A 90 7.97 14.45 -20.63
C ALA A 90 7.51 13.72 -21.92
N PRO A 91 6.19 13.45 -22.10
CA PRO A 91 5.63 12.86 -23.34
C PRO A 91 5.97 13.65 -24.60
N LYS A 92 6.26 14.96 -24.47
CA LYS A 92 6.63 15.85 -25.57
C LYS A 92 7.99 15.52 -26.19
N GLY A 93 8.95 15.02 -25.40
CA GLY A 93 10.30 14.67 -25.87
C GLY A 93 10.30 13.45 -26.79
N LEU A 94 9.50 12.43 -26.49
CA LEU A 94 9.37 11.21 -27.29
C LEU A 94 8.73 11.46 -28.67
N VAL A 95 7.70 12.32 -28.72
CA VAL A 95 7.04 12.70 -30.00
C VAL A 95 8.01 13.48 -30.89
N GLN A 96 8.80 14.39 -30.30
CA GLN A 96 9.79 15.18 -31.03
C GLN A 96 10.98 14.34 -31.54
N TYR A 97 11.35 13.27 -30.84
CA TYR A 97 12.41 12.34 -31.26
C TYR A 97 11.92 11.29 -32.28
N GLY A 98 10.69 10.77 -32.13
CA GLY A 98 10.07 9.89 -33.12
C GLY A 98 9.91 10.54 -34.51
N HIS A 99 9.69 11.86 -34.55
CA HIS A 99 9.74 12.62 -35.80
C HIS A 99 11.16 12.70 -36.41
N ARG A 100 12.23 12.70 -35.61
CA ARG A 100 13.63 12.74 -36.07
C ARG A 100 14.12 11.38 -36.60
N THR A 101 13.68 10.27 -36.01
CA THR A 101 14.03 8.93 -36.51
C THR A 101 13.26 8.60 -37.79
N ALA A 102 11.97 8.95 -37.87
CA ALA A 102 11.16 8.76 -39.09
C ALA A 102 11.67 9.57 -40.29
N THR A 103 12.23 10.77 -40.08
CA THR A 103 12.80 11.60 -41.16
C THR A 103 14.16 11.11 -41.64
N ALA A 104 14.86 10.29 -40.87
CA ALA A 104 16.18 9.78 -41.22
C ALA A 104 16.10 8.66 -42.28
N TRP A 105 15.07 7.82 -42.23
CA TRP A 105 14.79 6.76 -43.20
C TRP A 105 14.64 7.28 -44.64
N CYS A 106 14.15 8.52 -44.81
CA CYS A 106 13.99 9.18 -46.11
C CYS A 106 15.31 9.46 -46.88
N LYS A 107 16.49 9.32 -46.25
CA LYS A 107 17.79 9.69 -46.87
C LYS A 107 18.58 8.52 -47.50
N LEU A 108 18.03 7.30 -47.56
CA LEU A 108 18.68 6.18 -48.26
C LEU A 108 18.59 6.42 -49.77
N ARG A 109 19.69 6.88 -50.36
CA ARG A 109 19.76 7.33 -51.76
C ARG A 109 20.11 6.16 -52.69
N ILE A 110 19.08 5.47 -53.18
CA ILE A 110 19.09 4.86 -54.52
C ILE A 110 17.99 5.60 -55.30
N LEU A 111 18.37 6.44 -56.27
CA LEU A 111 17.46 7.39 -56.92
C LEU A 111 16.42 6.66 -57.77
N PRO A 112 15.12 6.85 -57.52
CA PRO A 112 14.09 6.21 -58.33
C PRO A 112 13.17 7.27 -59.00
N THR A 113 12.44 6.86 -60.05
CA THR A 113 11.60 7.71 -60.94
C THR A 113 10.45 8.41 -60.20
N ARG A 114 9.72 9.35 -60.86
CA ARG A 114 8.69 10.21 -60.24
C ARG A 114 7.60 9.44 -59.46
N ASP A 115 7.25 8.23 -59.91
CA ASP A 115 6.28 7.35 -59.23
C ASP A 115 6.83 6.73 -57.95
N GLN A 116 8.12 6.44 -57.89
CA GLN A 116 8.76 5.84 -56.73
C GLN A 116 8.97 6.83 -55.57
N ARG A 117 8.93 8.16 -55.83
CA ARG A 117 8.90 9.19 -54.78
C ARG A 117 7.59 9.22 -54.01
N LEU A 118 6.46 9.01 -54.70
CA LEU A 118 5.14 8.90 -54.04
C LEU A 118 5.08 7.65 -53.18
N VAL A 119 5.60 6.53 -53.69
CA VAL A 119 5.71 5.28 -52.94
C VAL A 119 6.59 5.44 -51.71
N ALA A 120 7.78 6.05 -51.83
CA ALA A 120 8.67 6.31 -50.68
C ALA A 120 8.04 7.25 -49.64
N ALA A 121 7.36 8.32 -50.08
CA ALA A 121 6.63 9.21 -49.19
C ALA A 121 5.49 8.51 -48.44
N LEU A 122 4.77 7.62 -49.12
CA LEU A 122 3.71 6.80 -48.53
C LEU A 122 4.29 5.82 -47.49
N PHE A 123 5.41 5.15 -47.79
CA PHE A 123 6.08 4.26 -46.83
C PHE A 123 6.61 5.01 -45.60
N SER A 124 7.17 6.20 -45.76
CA SER A 124 7.61 7.03 -44.63
C SER A 124 6.43 7.53 -43.80
N PHE A 125 5.31 7.88 -44.44
CA PHE A 125 4.07 8.24 -43.75
C PHE A 125 3.52 7.05 -42.95
N LEU A 126 3.38 5.88 -43.58
CA LEU A 126 2.94 4.64 -42.93
C LEU A 126 3.89 4.21 -41.80
N GLY A 127 5.21 4.34 -41.99
CA GLY A 127 6.21 4.03 -40.97
C GLY A 127 6.12 4.97 -39.76
N SER A 128 5.89 6.26 -39.96
CA SER A 128 5.68 7.21 -38.86
C SER A 128 4.36 6.97 -38.12
N LEU A 129 3.29 6.63 -38.84
CA LEU A 129 2.02 6.22 -38.25
C LEU A 129 2.19 4.94 -37.41
N PHE A 130 2.89 3.93 -37.94
CA PHE A 130 3.17 2.68 -37.23
C PHE A 130 4.03 2.90 -35.99
N THR A 131 5.02 3.79 -36.06
CA THR A 131 5.83 4.17 -34.90
C THR A 131 4.98 4.87 -33.83
N GLY A 132 4.11 5.80 -34.23
CA GLY A 132 3.17 6.46 -33.32
C GLY A 132 2.20 5.48 -32.65
N VAL A 133 1.62 4.57 -33.43
CA VAL A 133 0.75 3.50 -32.90
C VAL A 133 1.53 2.57 -31.98
N SER A 134 2.76 2.19 -32.32
CA SER A 134 3.62 1.34 -31.49
C SER A 134 3.93 1.98 -30.13
N VAL A 135 4.25 3.28 -30.10
CA VAL A 135 4.45 4.03 -28.85
C VAL A 135 3.17 4.09 -28.02
N LEU A 136 2.02 4.35 -28.65
CA LEU A 136 0.72 4.35 -27.96
C LEU A 136 0.37 2.97 -27.40
N VAL A 137 0.64 1.90 -28.15
CA VAL A 137 0.47 0.51 -27.70
C VAL A 137 1.43 0.21 -26.55
N ALA A 138 2.69 0.63 -26.61
CA ALA A 138 3.65 0.44 -25.53
C ALA A 138 3.21 1.17 -24.24
N ILE A 139 2.75 2.42 -24.36
CA ILE A 139 2.17 3.18 -23.23
C ILE A 139 0.93 2.47 -22.69
N TRP A 140 0.05 1.98 -23.57
CA TRP A 140 -1.15 1.25 -23.18
C TRP A 140 -0.82 -0.05 -22.46
N ILE A 141 0.14 -0.84 -22.96
CA ILE A 141 0.63 -2.07 -22.32
C ILE A 141 1.22 -1.73 -20.96
N TYR A 142 2.12 -0.74 -20.88
CA TYR A 142 2.77 -0.31 -19.64
C TYR A 142 1.76 0.10 -18.58
N ARG A 143 0.82 0.99 -18.93
CA ARG A 143 -0.24 1.41 -17.99
C ARG A 143 -1.13 0.24 -17.59
N ARG A 144 -1.44 -0.66 -18.53
CA ARG A 144 -2.23 -1.85 -18.23
C ARG A 144 -1.51 -2.77 -17.24
N THR A 145 -0.22 -3.02 -17.42
CA THR A 145 0.58 -3.85 -16.50
C THR A 145 0.76 -3.19 -15.14
N GLU A 146 0.94 -1.86 -15.10
CA GLU A 146 1.08 -1.11 -13.85
C GLU A 146 -0.23 -1.11 -13.04
N ASP A 147 -1.37 -0.93 -13.71
CA ASP A 147 -2.69 -1.08 -13.10
C ASP A 147 -2.86 -2.47 -12.47
N GLN A 148 -2.42 -3.55 -13.15
CA GLN A 148 -2.55 -4.91 -12.61
C GLN A 148 -1.76 -5.10 -11.32
N ARG A 149 -0.51 -4.61 -11.29
CA ARG A 149 0.33 -4.66 -10.09
C ARG A 149 -0.29 -3.87 -8.94
N THR A 150 -0.75 -2.65 -9.24
CA THR A 150 -1.40 -1.79 -8.26
C THR A 150 -2.69 -2.42 -7.70
N PHE A 151 -3.54 -3.00 -8.55
CA PHE A 151 -4.77 -3.65 -8.09
C PHE A 151 -4.53 -4.97 -7.34
N ALA A 152 -3.49 -5.73 -7.71
CA ALA A 152 -3.08 -6.90 -6.94
C ALA A 152 -2.59 -6.48 -5.54
N ALA A 153 -1.74 -5.45 -5.47
CA ALA A 153 -1.24 -4.90 -4.21
C ALA A 153 -2.37 -4.32 -3.35
N PHE A 154 -3.34 -3.63 -3.97
CA PHE A 154 -4.53 -3.12 -3.29
C PHE A 154 -5.35 -4.25 -2.65
N ARG A 155 -5.62 -5.33 -3.39
CA ARG A 155 -6.37 -6.47 -2.84
C ARG A 155 -5.62 -7.14 -1.68
N LEU A 156 -4.31 -7.27 -1.78
CA LEU A 156 -3.49 -7.77 -0.67
C LEU A 156 -3.57 -6.84 0.55
N SER A 157 -3.49 -5.52 0.34
CA SER A 157 -3.59 -4.54 1.43
C SER A 157 -4.92 -4.56 2.18
N LEU A 158 -6.01 -4.96 1.51
CA LEU A 158 -7.32 -5.13 2.16
C LEU A 158 -7.34 -6.38 3.06
N VAL A 159 -6.63 -7.44 2.66
CA VAL A 159 -6.46 -8.63 3.50
C VAL A 159 -5.62 -8.29 4.73
N ASP A 160 -4.51 -7.56 4.53
CA ASP A 160 -3.66 -7.09 5.62
C ASP A 160 -4.43 -6.17 6.58
N LEU A 161 -5.23 -5.25 6.04
CA LEU A 161 -6.08 -4.35 6.84
C LEU A 161 -7.06 -5.14 7.71
N ARG A 162 -7.78 -6.11 7.12
CA ARG A 162 -8.73 -6.95 7.85
C ARG A 162 -8.04 -7.74 8.95
N HIS A 163 -6.88 -8.33 8.65
CA HIS A 163 -6.10 -9.05 9.65
C HIS A 163 -5.64 -8.13 10.79
N ALA A 164 -5.17 -6.92 10.45
CA ALA A 164 -4.70 -5.97 11.44
C ALA A 164 -5.82 -5.47 12.37
N VAL A 165 -7.01 -5.18 11.83
CA VAL A 165 -8.17 -4.78 12.64
C VAL A 165 -8.59 -5.91 13.57
N HIS A 166 -8.67 -7.14 13.05
CA HIS A 166 -9.06 -8.30 13.85
C HIS A 166 -8.03 -8.65 14.94
N GLU A 167 -6.73 -8.58 14.61
CA GLU A 167 -5.67 -8.80 15.60
C GLU A 167 -5.69 -7.71 16.68
N LEU A 168 -5.97 -6.46 16.31
CA LEU A 168 -6.09 -5.36 17.25
C LEU A 168 -7.25 -5.60 18.24
N ASP A 169 -8.43 -6.00 17.76
CA ASP A 169 -9.58 -6.34 18.62
C ASP A 169 -9.21 -7.42 19.65
N ASN A 170 -8.60 -8.51 19.18
CA ASN A 170 -8.16 -9.61 20.05
C ASN A 170 -7.16 -9.16 21.13
N LEU A 171 -6.26 -8.23 20.81
CA LEU A 171 -5.32 -7.67 21.79
C LEU A 171 -6.04 -6.76 22.79
N LEU A 172 -7.00 -5.96 22.34
CA LEU A 172 -7.80 -5.04 23.15
C LEU A 172 -8.80 -5.74 24.07
N ALA A 173 -8.99 -7.06 23.98
CA ALA A 173 -9.92 -7.80 24.84
C ALA A 173 -9.35 -8.11 26.25
N GLU A 174 -8.32 -8.94 26.34
CA GLU A 174 -7.77 -9.43 27.62
C GLU A 174 -6.23 -9.46 27.66
N PRO A 175 -5.51 -9.84 26.58
CA PRO A 175 -4.05 -9.95 26.61
C PRO A 175 -3.34 -8.64 26.96
N LEU A 176 -3.74 -7.52 26.34
CA LEU A 176 -3.12 -6.22 26.56
C LEU A 176 -3.24 -5.78 28.01
N PHE A 177 -4.47 -5.81 28.54
CA PHE A 177 -4.76 -5.26 29.85
C PHE A 177 -4.17 -6.10 30.97
N ASN A 178 -4.12 -7.42 30.82
CA ASN A 178 -3.43 -8.28 31.78
C ASN A 178 -1.91 -7.96 31.82
N GLU A 179 -1.25 -7.87 30.65
CA GLU A 179 0.19 -7.57 30.59
C GLU A 179 0.51 -6.17 31.15
N VAL A 180 -0.22 -5.15 30.71
CA VAL A 180 -0.05 -3.77 31.16
C VAL A 180 -0.25 -3.68 32.67
N SER A 181 -1.30 -4.29 33.21
CA SER A 181 -1.62 -4.21 34.63
C SER A 181 -0.58 -4.88 35.52
N LEU A 182 -0.03 -6.02 35.06
CA LEU A 182 1.09 -6.69 35.75
C LEU A 182 2.36 -5.84 35.72
N ASN A 183 2.65 -5.19 34.60
CA ASN A 183 3.81 -4.30 34.47
C ASN A 183 3.66 -3.07 35.38
N ILE A 184 2.49 -2.42 35.39
CA ILE A 184 2.24 -1.27 36.25
C ILE A 184 2.36 -1.66 37.73
N SER A 185 1.75 -2.80 38.13
CA SER A 185 1.87 -3.31 39.49
C SER A 185 3.33 -3.56 39.90
N ARG A 186 4.16 -4.06 38.97
CA ARG A 186 5.61 -4.24 39.19
C ARG A 186 6.34 -2.92 39.37
N GLU A 187 5.99 -1.87 38.64
CA GLU A 187 6.57 -0.54 38.79
C GLU A 187 6.14 0.12 40.09
N ILE A 188 4.87 0.02 40.48
CA ILE A 188 4.39 0.53 41.78
C ILE A 188 5.14 -0.16 42.93
N ARG A 189 5.41 -1.47 42.83
CA ARG A 189 6.19 -2.20 43.83
C ARG A 189 7.59 -1.62 44.03
N GLN A 190 8.22 -1.06 43.00
CA GLN A 190 9.56 -0.48 43.08
C GLN A 190 9.60 0.83 43.89
N LEU A 191 8.44 1.45 44.15
CA LEU A 191 8.34 2.64 44.99
C LEU A 191 8.57 2.34 46.47
N PHE A 192 8.55 1.07 46.87
CA PHE A 192 8.72 0.61 48.25
C PHE A 192 10.06 -0.12 48.43
N ALA A 193 10.79 0.20 49.49
CA ALA A 193 12.08 -0.43 49.80
C ALA A 193 11.93 -1.90 50.28
N SER A 194 10.77 -2.24 50.84
CA SER A 194 10.41 -3.60 51.28
C SER A 194 8.94 -3.87 50.91
N THR A 195 8.44 -5.09 51.11
CA THR A 195 7.04 -5.38 50.79
C THR A 195 6.15 -4.69 51.83
N PRO A 196 5.38 -3.65 51.44
CA PRO A 196 4.54 -2.92 52.38
C PRO A 196 3.39 -3.81 52.86
N ALA A 197 2.85 -3.51 54.03
CA ALA A 197 1.57 -4.09 54.45
C ALA A 197 0.44 -3.59 53.52
N LYS A 198 -0.65 -4.36 53.38
CA LYS A 198 -1.81 -3.97 52.54
C LYS A 198 -2.32 -2.56 52.87
N SER A 199 -2.36 -2.21 54.16
CA SER A 199 -2.84 -0.90 54.63
C SER A 199 -1.92 0.24 54.22
N GLU A 200 -0.60 0.05 54.29
CA GLU A 200 0.41 1.03 53.90
C GLU A 200 0.35 1.28 52.40
N LEU A 201 0.21 0.22 51.60
CA LEU A 201 0.04 0.33 50.16
C LEU A 201 -1.24 1.09 49.78
N ASN A 202 -2.34 0.83 50.49
CA ASN A 202 -3.61 1.53 50.25
C ASN A 202 -3.52 3.01 50.60
N GLU A 203 -2.92 3.35 51.74
CA GLU A 203 -2.70 4.73 52.16
C GLU A 203 -1.82 5.47 51.14
N TYR A 204 -0.75 4.82 50.67
CA TYR A 204 0.15 5.40 49.67
C TYR A 204 -0.55 5.69 48.34
N ILE A 205 -1.39 4.78 47.85
CA ILE A 205 -2.10 4.95 46.57
C ILE A 205 -3.16 6.05 46.66
N CYS A 206 -3.87 6.16 47.77
CA CYS A 206 -4.92 7.15 47.96
C CYS A 206 -4.41 8.54 48.38
N ASP A 207 -3.13 8.68 48.72
CA ASP A 207 -2.54 9.98 49.05
C ASP A 207 -2.13 10.76 47.79
N SER A 208 -2.79 11.90 47.61
CA SER A 208 -2.49 12.91 46.59
C SER A 208 -1.01 13.29 46.45
N ILE A 209 -0.24 13.21 47.54
CA ILE A 209 1.20 13.54 47.53
C ILE A 209 1.99 12.57 46.63
N HIS A 210 1.51 11.34 46.48
CA HIS A 210 2.20 10.27 45.76
C HIS A 210 1.73 10.07 44.31
N HIS A 211 0.71 10.80 43.86
CA HIS A 211 0.13 10.63 42.53
C HIS A 211 1.14 10.78 41.38
N ASP A 212 2.09 11.71 41.48
CA ASP A 212 3.12 11.90 40.44
C ASP A 212 4.02 10.66 40.28
N PHE A 213 4.37 9.99 41.40
CA PHE A 213 5.16 8.77 41.36
C PHE A 213 4.38 7.59 40.79
N ILE A 214 3.09 7.52 41.10
CA ILE A 214 2.17 6.52 40.55
C ILE A 214 1.99 6.74 39.05
N ALA A 215 1.79 7.98 38.60
CA ALA A 215 1.71 8.33 37.18
C ALA A 215 2.97 7.93 36.41
N GLN A 216 4.15 8.14 37.00
CA GLN A 216 5.43 7.69 36.44
C GLN A 216 5.51 6.16 36.35
N ALA A 217 5.08 5.45 37.40
CA ALA A 217 5.03 3.98 37.41
C ALA A 217 4.06 3.43 36.35
N ILE A 218 2.89 4.06 36.17
CA ILE A 218 1.93 3.74 35.11
C ILE A 218 2.59 3.89 33.74
N HIS A 219 3.22 5.04 33.49
CA HIS A 219 3.89 5.31 32.22
C HIS A 219 5.02 4.31 31.95
N ALA A 220 5.85 4.02 32.95
CA ALA A 220 6.93 3.03 32.84
C ALA A 220 6.40 1.61 32.57
N GLY A 221 5.31 1.22 33.23
CA GLY A 221 4.68 -0.08 33.04
C GLY A 221 4.10 -0.25 31.64
N LEU A 222 3.48 0.79 31.09
CA LEU A 222 2.97 0.82 29.71
C LEU A 222 4.11 0.68 28.68
N GLN A 223 5.20 1.42 28.86
CA GLN A 223 6.36 1.36 27.94
C GLN A 223 7.02 -0.03 27.84
N GLN A 224 6.88 -0.85 28.89
CA GLN A 224 7.41 -2.21 28.92
C GLN A 224 6.50 -3.23 28.21
N SER A 225 5.25 -2.87 27.88
CA SER A 225 4.29 -3.79 27.29
C SER A 225 4.60 -4.09 25.82
N SER A 226 4.82 -5.38 25.54
CA SER A 226 5.00 -5.89 24.18
C SER A 226 3.67 -5.92 23.41
N ALA A 227 2.56 -6.25 24.08
CA ALA A 227 1.23 -6.16 23.51
C ALA A 227 0.86 -4.72 23.10
N LEU A 228 1.22 -3.72 23.93
CA LEU A 228 0.95 -2.32 23.60
C LEU A 228 1.75 -1.87 22.37
N ARG A 229 3.03 -2.26 22.30
CA ARG A 229 3.86 -2.01 21.11
C ARG A 229 3.26 -2.65 19.87
N ARG A 230 2.73 -3.87 19.98
CA ARG A 230 2.05 -4.55 18.89
C ARG A 230 0.78 -3.81 18.45
N CYS A 231 -0.01 -3.29 19.39
CA CYS A 231 -1.18 -2.46 19.07
C CYS A 231 -0.78 -1.23 18.25
N GLU A 232 0.29 -0.52 18.62
CA GLU A 232 0.78 0.64 17.88
C GLU A 232 1.28 0.28 16.46
N GLU A 233 1.94 -0.86 16.29
CA GLU A 233 2.32 -1.37 14.96
C GLU A 233 1.09 -1.64 14.09
N LEU A 234 0.05 -2.26 14.65
CA LEU A 234 -1.21 -2.54 13.95
C LEU A 234 -1.96 -1.26 13.59
N ILE A 235 -2.03 -0.30 14.51
CA ILE A 235 -2.61 1.03 14.28
C ILE A 235 -1.91 1.71 13.09
N ALA A 236 -0.58 1.68 13.03
CA ALA A 236 0.16 2.27 11.92
C ALA A 236 -0.17 1.60 10.57
N VAL A 237 -0.39 0.29 10.55
CA VAL A 237 -0.88 -0.42 9.35
C VAL A 237 -2.29 0.06 8.99
N ILE A 238 -3.20 0.09 9.95
CA ILE A 238 -4.60 0.49 9.77
C ILE A 238 -4.72 1.92 9.21
N GLU A 239 -3.94 2.87 9.71
CA GLU A 239 -3.93 4.27 9.25
C GLU A 239 -3.34 4.42 7.83
N CYS A 240 -2.30 3.63 7.51
CA CYS A 240 -1.53 3.82 6.27
C CYS A 240 -2.18 3.17 5.04
N GLN A 241 -2.79 1.98 5.18
CA GLN A 241 -3.24 1.19 4.03
C GLN A 241 -4.25 1.91 3.12
N PRO A 242 -5.28 2.61 3.62
CA PRO A 242 -6.24 3.30 2.75
C PRO A 242 -5.59 4.42 1.93
N SER A 243 -4.62 5.13 2.51
CA SER A 243 -3.98 6.31 1.90
C SER A 243 -3.12 5.95 0.69
N LYS A 244 -2.52 4.76 0.65
CA LYS A 244 -1.63 4.31 -0.45
C LYS A 244 -2.33 4.25 -1.81
N TYR A 245 -3.64 4.01 -1.83
CA TYR A 245 -4.42 3.80 -3.06
C TYR A 245 -5.44 4.91 -3.32
N ARG A 246 -5.31 6.04 -2.62
CA ARG A 246 -6.20 7.21 -2.74
C ARG A 246 -6.24 7.76 -4.17
N GLU A 247 -5.16 7.65 -4.94
CA GLU A 247 -5.14 8.10 -6.34
C GLU A 247 -6.02 7.23 -7.25
N GLN A 248 -5.99 5.91 -7.05
CA GLN A 248 -6.71 4.96 -7.89
C GLN A 248 -8.17 4.81 -7.45
N LEU A 249 -8.43 4.75 -6.14
CA LEU A 249 -9.75 4.48 -5.55
C LEU A 249 -10.04 5.50 -4.42
N PRO A 250 -10.20 6.79 -4.75
CA PRO A 250 -10.27 7.86 -3.75
C PRO A 250 -11.46 7.72 -2.79
N ILE A 251 -12.60 7.24 -3.27
CA ILE A 251 -13.81 7.16 -2.45
C ILE A 251 -13.72 5.99 -1.47
N VAL A 252 -13.22 4.84 -1.92
CA VAL A 252 -13.03 3.67 -1.05
C VAL A 252 -11.93 3.91 -0.03
N ALA A 253 -10.82 4.51 -0.46
CA ALA A 253 -9.76 4.95 0.43
C ALA A 253 -10.29 5.90 1.52
N SER A 254 -11.16 6.84 1.13
CA SER A 254 -11.83 7.73 2.08
C SER A 254 -12.70 6.95 3.06
N VAL A 255 -13.63 6.11 2.57
CA VAL A 255 -14.53 5.32 3.44
C VAL A 255 -13.75 4.48 4.45
N LEU A 256 -12.71 3.76 4.01
CA LEU A 256 -11.87 2.97 4.90
C LEU A 256 -11.11 3.84 5.90
N SER A 257 -10.59 4.99 5.46
CA SER A 257 -9.93 5.95 6.36
C SER A 257 -10.87 6.45 7.45
N SER A 258 -12.13 6.75 7.11
CA SER A 258 -13.16 7.19 8.07
C SER A 258 -13.40 6.14 9.13
N LEU A 259 -13.66 4.89 8.70
CA LEU A 259 -13.91 3.78 9.63
C LEU A 259 -12.69 3.50 10.51
N ASN A 260 -11.51 3.48 9.90
CA ASN A 260 -10.26 3.19 10.59
C ASN A 260 -9.93 4.24 11.68
N GLN A 261 -10.24 5.52 11.45
CA GLN A 261 -10.02 6.57 12.45
C GLN A 261 -10.79 6.30 13.76
N TYR A 262 -11.98 5.71 13.69
CA TYR A 262 -12.74 5.35 14.89
C TYR A 262 -12.12 4.18 15.64
N ILE A 263 -11.76 3.10 14.94
CA ILE A 263 -11.03 1.96 15.52
C ILE A 263 -9.77 2.47 16.23
N VAL A 264 -9.00 3.32 15.56
CA VAL A 264 -7.76 3.87 16.09
C VAL A 264 -8.02 4.80 17.29
N ARG A 265 -9.06 5.63 17.25
CA ARG A 265 -9.44 6.49 18.38
C ARG A 265 -9.78 5.66 19.61
N ILE A 266 -10.62 4.62 19.46
CA ILE A 266 -10.98 3.71 20.55
C ILE A 266 -9.72 3.04 21.10
N ALA A 267 -8.92 2.41 20.24
CA ALA A 267 -7.69 1.71 20.62
C ALA A 267 -6.70 2.62 21.38
N ARG A 268 -6.48 3.85 20.91
CA ARG A 268 -5.60 4.83 21.57
C ARG A 268 -6.15 5.33 22.90
N THR A 269 -7.47 5.53 23.01
CA THR A 269 -8.10 5.94 24.27
C THR A 269 -7.90 4.87 25.36
N VAL A 270 -8.22 3.62 25.06
CA VAL A 270 -8.14 2.51 26.03
C VAL A 270 -6.71 2.13 26.40
N SER A 271 -5.76 2.47 25.54
CA SER A 271 -4.34 2.22 25.75
C SER A 271 -3.60 3.42 26.33
N SER A 272 -4.29 4.53 26.61
CA SER A 272 -3.65 5.76 27.03
C SER A 272 -3.19 5.72 28.50
N PRO A 273 -2.04 6.32 28.84
CA PRO A 273 -1.63 6.47 30.24
C PRO A 273 -2.63 7.27 31.09
N ARG A 274 -3.35 8.20 30.45
CA ARG A 274 -4.33 9.07 31.11
C ARG A 274 -5.47 8.25 31.71
N LEU A 275 -5.95 7.23 31.01
CA LEU A 275 -7.02 6.35 31.48
C LEU A 275 -6.67 5.73 32.84
N PHE A 276 -5.49 5.12 32.94
CA PHE A 276 -5.04 4.49 34.17
C PHE A 276 -4.81 5.52 35.29
N ASN A 277 -4.37 6.72 34.92
CA ASN A 277 -4.12 7.81 35.87
C ASN A 277 -5.42 8.43 36.40
N GLU A 278 -6.47 8.53 35.60
CA GLU A 278 -7.78 9.03 36.03
C GLU A 278 -8.41 8.09 37.06
N VAL A 279 -8.20 6.78 36.91
CA VAL A 279 -8.74 5.80 37.87
C VAL A 279 -7.91 5.66 39.13
N ILE A 280 -6.57 5.61 39.05
CA ILE A 280 -5.74 5.52 40.28
C ILE A 280 -5.62 6.87 40.99
N GLY A 281 -5.47 7.95 40.23
CA GLY A 281 -5.29 9.29 40.76
C GLY A 281 -6.56 9.91 41.37
N ASP A 282 -7.69 9.23 41.27
CA ASP A 282 -8.92 9.56 42.00
C ASP A 282 -9.15 8.50 43.10
N PRO A 283 -8.96 8.88 44.39
CA PRO A 283 -9.13 7.96 45.52
C PRO A 283 -10.52 7.33 45.59
N ASP A 284 -11.58 8.04 45.18
CA ASP A 284 -12.95 7.54 45.24
C ASP A 284 -13.19 6.49 44.15
N GLN A 285 -12.72 6.74 42.91
CA GLN A 285 -12.79 5.77 41.81
C GLN A 285 -11.95 4.53 42.09
N PHE A 286 -10.71 4.71 42.57
CA PHE A 286 -9.85 3.59 42.94
C PHE A 286 -10.52 2.72 44.01
N LYS A 287 -11.16 3.34 45.02
CA LYS A 287 -11.86 2.62 46.08
C LYS A 287 -13.07 1.85 45.57
N GLU A 288 -13.82 2.40 44.62
CA GLU A 288 -14.96 1.73 43.99
C GLU A 288 -14.52 0.44 43.27
N LEU A 289 -13.51 0.53 42.39
CA LEU A 289 -12.97 -0.64 41.68
C LEU A 289 -12.23 -1.63 42.61
N ALA A 290 -11.53 -1.14 43.62
CA ALA A 290 -10.88 -1.99 44.62
C ALA A 290 -11.91 -2.79 45.45
N THR A 291 -13.10 -2.24 45.66
CA THR A 291 -14.20 -2.93 46.34
C THR A 291 -14.79 -4.02 45.45
N SER A 292 -15.02 -3.75 44.16
CA SER A 292 -15.57 -4.74 43.21
C SER A 292 -14.62 -5.94 42.99
N THR A 293 -13.31 -5.71 43.08
CA THR A 293 -12.24 -6.74 42.94
C THR A 293 -11.79 -7.36 44.28
N ARG A 294 -12.50 -7.08 45.38
CA ARG A 294 -12.29 -7.64 46.73
C ARG A 294 -10.95 -7.30 47.40
N PHE A 295 -10.28 -6.22 47.01
CA PHE A 295 -9.00 -5.81 47.62
C PHE A 295 -9.10 -5.55 49.13
N TYR A 296 -10.20 -4.95 49.58
CA TYR A 296 -10.42 -4.62 50.98
C TYR A 296 -10.81 -5.81 51.87
N ALA A 297 -11.04 -7.00 51.33
CA ALA A 297 -11.43 -8.17 52.13
C ALA A 297 -10.32 -8.60 53.10
N ASP A 298 -10.71 -9.05 54.30
CA ASP A 298 -9.78 -9.54 55.34
C ASP A 298 -9.00 -10.79 54.93
N SER A 299 -9.48 -11.51 53.91
CA SER A 299 -8.82 -12.69 53.35
C SER A 299 -7.61 -12.37 52.47
N VAL A 300 -7.44 -11.11 52.04
CA VAL A 300 -6.33 -10.71 51.16
C VAL A 300 -5.07 -10.57 52.00
N SER A 301 -4.08 -11.43 51.73
CA SER A 301 -2.78 -11.38 52.40
C SER A 301 -1.90 -10.25 51.88
N ASP A 302 -0.93 -9.79 52.69
CA ASP A 302 0.04 -8.76 52.28
C ASP A 302 0.83 -9.17 51.01
N PHE A 303 1.09 -10.47 50.85
CA PHE A 303 1.78 -11.01 49.67
C PHE A 303 0.97 -10.88 48.38
N GLU A 304 -0.36 -10.86 48.47
CA GLU A 304 -1.25 -10.79 47.31
C GLU A 304 -1.66 -9.36 46.92
N ALA A 305 -1.31 -8.35 47.71
CA ALA A 305 -1.78 -6.97 47.53
C ALA A 305 -1.47 -6.43 46.11
N PHE A 306 -0.24 -6.63 45.61
CA PHE A 306 0.14 -6.22 44.25
C PHE A 306 -0.57 -7.01 43.14
N ARG A 307 -0.92 -8.28 43.38
CA ARG A 307 -1.72 -9.07 42.42
C ARG A 307 -3.12 -8.49 42.31
N HIS A 308 -3.73 -8.10 43.42
CA HIS A 308 -5.05 -7.46 43.40
C HIS A 308 -5.01 -6.08 42.76
N ILE A 309 -3.93 -5.30 42.94
CA ILE A 309 -3.73 -4.06 42.17
C ILE A 309 -3.71 -4.35 40.67
N ALA A 310 -2.98 -5.38 40.22
CA ALA A 310 -3.00 -5.75 38.81
C ALA A 310 -4.43 -6.15 38.34
N LEU A 311 -5.24 -6.81 39.18
CA LEU A 311 -6.63 -7.12 38.84
C LEU A 311 -7.51 -5.86 38.76
N ILE A 312 -7.34 -4.90 39.67
CA ILE A 312 -8.02 -3.60 39.61
C ILE A 312 -7.67 -2.90 38.29
N MET A 313 -6.38 -2.83 37.98
CA MET A 313 -5.86 -2.18 36.78
C MET A 313 -6.35 -2.85 35.49
N GLY A 314 -6.49 -4.18 35.50
CA GLY A 314 -7.03 -4.92 34.37
C GLY A 314 -8.53 -4.67 34.15
N GLY A 315 -9.25 -4.29 35.21
CA GLY A 315 -10.67 -3.92 35.15
C GLY A 315 -10.93 -2.50 34.64
N VAL A 316 -9.97 -1.59 34.74
CA VAL A 316 -10.12 -0.18 34.31
C VAL A 316 -10.62 -0.05 32.87
N PRO A 317 -10.00 -0.74 31.88
CA PRO A 317 -10.40 -0.58 30.50
C PRO A 317 -11.76 -1.21 30.22
N SER A 318 -12.15 -2.28 30.93
CA SER A 318 -13.49 -2.88 30.81
C SER A 318 -14.61 -1.99 31.38
N ALA A 319 -14.29 -1.14 32.35
CA ALA A 319 -15.24 -0.14 32.86
C ALA A 319 -15.46 0.99 31.84
N LEU A 320 -14.42 1.34 31.06
CA LEU A 320 -14.47 2.41 30.04
C LEU A 320 -14.94 1.91 28.66
N MET A 321 -14.50 0.73 28.23
CA MET A 321 -15.09 -0.06 27.15
C MET A 321 -16.41 -0.66 27.66
N SER A 322 -17.34 0.22 27.99
CA SER A 322 -18.71 -0.19 28.26
C SER A 322 -19.23 -1.05 27.11
N ASP A 323 -20.34 -1.76 27.35
CA ASP A 323 -21.03 -2.54 26.31
C ASP A 323 -21.26 -1.73 25.02
N HIS A 324 -21.34 -0.39 25.09
CA HIS A 324 -21.46 0.50 23.93
C HIS A 324 -20.16 0.61 23.12
N GLY A 325 -19.01 0.79 23.78
CA GLY A 325 -17.70 0.93 23.11
C GLY A 325 -17.29 -0.32 22.31
N GLN A 326 -17.50 -1.51 22.88
CA GLN A 326 -17.25 -2.77 22.16
C GLN A 326 -18.23 -2.94 20.99
N LYS A 327 -19.52 -2.66 21.19
CA LYS A 327 -20.52 -2.71 20.09
C LYS A 327 -20.18 -1.77 18.93
N VAL A 328 -19.65 -0.58 19.23
CA VAL A 328 -19.16 0.35 18.21
C VAL A 328 -17.97 -0.26 17.47
N PHE A 329 -16.98 -0.80 18.19
CA PHE A 329 -15.82 -1.44 17.58
C PHE A 329 -16.23 -2.60 16.65
N ASP A 330 -17.05 -3.54 17.14
CA ASP A 330 -17.53 -4.71 16.38
C ASP A 330 -18.28 -4.29 15.11
N ALA A 331 -19.12 -3.27 15.21
CA ALA A 331 -19.86 -2.74 14.07
C ALA A 331 -18.91 -2.12 13.03
N ILE A 332 -17.89 -1.39 13.46
CA ILE A 332 -16.93 -0.78 12.54
C ILE A 332 -16.01 -1.85 11.91
N GLU A 333 -15.55 -2.84 12.67
CA GLU A 333 -14.80 -3.99 12.15
C GLU A 333 -15.60 -4.68 11.05
N SER A 334 -16.88 -4.96 11.30
CA SER A 334 -17.74 -5.62 10.32
C SER A 334 -18.01 -4.74 9.08
N LEU A 335 -18.10 -3.41 9.23
CA LEU A 335 -18.16 -2.48 8.09
C LEU A 335 -16.87 -2.52 7.25
N VAL A 336 -15.70 -2.50 7.90
CA VAL A 336 -14.40 -2.62 7.23
C VAL A 336 -14.31 -3.95 6.49
N GLN A 337 -14.73 -5.05 7.12
CA GLN A 337 -14.74 -6.37 6.51
C GLN A 337 -15.65 -6.44 5.28
N MET A 338 -16.87 -5.88 5.33
CA MET A 338 -17.76 -5.84 4.18
C MET A 338 -17.17 -5.07 2.99
N VAL A 339 -16.51 -3.94 3.24
CA VAL A 339 -15.83 -3.17 2.18
C VAL A 339 -14.62 -3.96 1.65
N ALA A 340 -13.79 -4.48 2.54
CA ALA A 340 -12.59 -5.23 2.19
C ALA A 340 -12.94 -6.47 1.35
N ASP A 341 -13.89 -7.29 1.77
CA ASP A 341 -14.31 -8.50 1.07
C ASP A 341 -14.87 -8.17 -0.32
N ARG A 342 -15.64 -7.08 -0.41
CA ARG A 342 -16.26 -6.69 -1.67
C ARG A 342 -15.23 -6.25 -2.70
N PHE A 343 -14.21 -5.49 -2.29
CA PHE A 343 -13.17 -4.99 -3.19
C PHE A 343 -12.04 -6.00 -3.42
N ALA A 344 -11.75 -6.87 -2.45
CA ALA A 344 -10.75 -7.94 -2.58
C ALA A 344 -11.16 -8.99 -3.62
N THR A 345 -12.46 -9.23 -3.78
CA THR A 345 -13.01 -10.24 -4.71
C THR A 345 -13.23 -9.72 -6.14
N MET A 346 -13.09 -8.42 -6.38
CA MET A 346 -13.25 -7.85 -7.71
C MET A 346 -12.14 -8.27 -8.67
N SER A 347 -12.53 -8.50 -9.92
CA SER A 347 -11.59 -8.66 -11.03
C SER A 347 -10.87 -7.35 -11.37
N ASP A 348 -9.72 -7.46 -12.05
CA ASP A 348 -8.99 -6.30 -12.58
C ASP A 348 -9.83 -5.40 -13.49
N GLN A 349 -10.83 -5.97 -14.17
CA GLN A 349 -11.71 -5.21 -15.05
C GLN A 349 -12.73 -4.39 -14.26
N GLU A 350 -13.29 -4.97 -13.20
CA GLU A 350 -14.21 -4.29 -12.28
C GLU A 350 -13.48 -3.16 -11.53
N LEU A 351 -12.31 -3.43 -10.95
CA LEU A 351 -11.50 -2.41 -10.24
C LEU A 351 -11.11 -1.24 -11.14
N ARG A 352 -10.75 -1.49 -12.41
CA ARG A 352 -10.51 -0.40 -13.38
C ARG A 352 -11.76 0.43 -13.65
N THR A 353 -12.91 -0.21 -13.74
CA THR A 353 -14.18 0.47 -14.00
C THR A 353 -14.55 1.34 -12.81
N GLU A 354 -14.43 0.80 -11.59
CA GLU A 354 -14.63 1.52 -10.34
C GLU A 354 -13.65 2.68 -10.19
N SER A 355 -12.35 2.46 -10.40
CA SER A 355 -11.33 3.51 -10.34
C SER A 355 -11.69 4.71 -11.23
N ARG A 356 -12.07 4.46 -12.49
CA ARG A 356 -12.51 5.51 -13.42
C ARG A 356 -13.78 6.20 -12.96
N GLN A 357 -14.75 5.45 -12.43
CA GLN A 357 -16.01 6.01 -11.95
C GLN A 357 -15.79 6.89 -10.72
N GLN A 358 -14.96 6.47 -9.76
CA GLN A 358 -14.61 7.23 -8.57
C GLN A 358 -13.84 8.50 -8.90
N GLN A 359 -12.83 8.44 -9.79
CA GLN A 359 -12.10 9.63 -10.23
C GLN A 359 -13.02 10.64 -10.94
N ARG A 360 -13.99 10.19 -11.74
CA ARG A 360 -14.99 11.07 -12.37
C ARG A 360 -15.92 11.71 -11.34
N LYS A 361 -16.37 10.95 -10.33
CA LYS A 361 -17.19 11.47 -9.23
C LYS A 361 -16.41 12.50 -8.42
N LEU A 362 -15.17 12.21 -8.04
CA LEU A 362 -14.29 13.13 -7.30
C LEU A 362 -14.09 14.44 -8.06
N LYS A 363 -13.83 14.39 -9.38
CA LYS A 363 -13.71 15.61 -10.20
C LYS A 363 -14.97 16.48 -10.21
N LYS A 364 -16.15 15.89 -10.04
CA LYS A 364 -17.42 16.62 -9.95
C LYS A 364 -17.67 17.19 -8.55
N LEU A 365 -17.27 16.45 -7.51
CA LEU A 365 -17.39 16.86 -6.11
C LEU A 365 -16.34 17.90 -5.71
N GLY A 366 -15.19 17.92 -6.38
CA GLY A 366 -14.05 18.80 -6.06
C GLY A 366 -13.16 18.20 -4.97
N ALA A 367 -13.72 17.97 -3.79
CA ALA A 367 -13.06 17.32 -2.67
C ALA A 367 -14.00 16.32 -1.98
N ILE A 368 -13.41 15.41 -1.21
CA ILE A 368 -14.14 14.64 -0.21
C ILE A 368 -13.67 15.22 1.12
N ASP A 369 -14.61 15.73 1.91
CA ASP A 369 -14.31 16.28 3.22
C ASP A 369 -13.65 15.20 4.08
N GLU A 370 -12.62 15.59 4.85
CA GLU A 370 -12.10 14.72 5.90
C GLU A 370 -13.24 14.50 6.91
N PRO A 371 -13.64 13.24 7.14
CA PRO A 371 -14.81 12.96 7.95
C PRO A 371 -14.49 13.31 9.40
N THR A 372 -15.28 14.21 9.96
CA THR A 372 -15.21 14.55 11.39
C THR A 372 -16.17 13.70 12.22
N ALA A 373 -17.18 13.11 11.59
CA ALA A 373 -18.20 12.27 12.22
C ALA A 373 -18.46 10.94 11.45
N ILE A 374 -19.01 9.92 12.13
CA ILE A 374 -19.38 8.63 11.51
C ILE A 374 -20.48 8.83 10.47
N GLU A 375 -21.35 9.82 10.68
CA GLU A 375 -22.37 10.21 9.71
C GLU A 375 -21.76 10.62 8.35
N ASP A 376 -20.54 11.15 8.34
CA ASP A 376 -19.81 11.49 7.12
C ASP A 376 -19.33 10.22 6.40
N ALA A 377 -19.03 9.14 7.13
CA ALA A 377 -18.75 7.84 6.54
C ALA A 377 -19.97 7.31 5.75
N LEU A 378 -21.19 7.44 6.28
CA LEU A 378 -22.42 7.03 5.55
C LEU A 378 -22.63 7.86 4.27
N LYS A 379 -22.36 9.17 4.29
CA LYS A 379 -22.40 10.02 3.09
C LYS A 379 -21.43 9.50 2.02
N GLN A 380 -20.23 9.08 2.42
CA GLN A 380 -19.23 8.52 1.52
C GLN A 380 -19.64 7.11 1.03
N PHE A 381 -20.22 6.26 1.86
CA PHE A 381 -20.77 4.95 1.47
C PHE A 381 -21.82 5.07 0.35
N ARG A 382 -22.67 6.10 0.37
CA ARG A 382 -23.68 6.33 -0.69
C ARG A 382 -23.03 6.51 -2.06
N LEU A 383 -21.81 7.04 -2.13
CA LEU A 383 -21.07 7.21 -3.38
C LEU A 383 -20.62 5.88 -4.00
N ILE A 384 -20.54 4.80 -3.21
CA ILE A 384 -20.20 3.44 -3.65
C ILE A 384 -21.36 2.45 -3.47
N ARG A 385 -22.59 2.93 -3.26
CA ARG A 385 -23.80 2.11 -3.11
C ARG A 385 -23.97 1.04 -4.18
N HIS A 386 -23.63 1.37 -5.43
CA HIS A 386 -23.83 0.51 -6.60
C HIS A 386 -22.96 -0.75 -6.56
N VAL A 387 -21.93 -0.76 -5.72
CA VAL A 387 -21.02 -1.88 -5.56
C VAL A 387 -21.62 -2.99 -4.69
N PHE A 388 -22.58 -2.65 -3.82
CA PHE A 388 -23.14 -3.56 -2.81
C PHE A 388 -24.51 -4.10 -3.21
N ALA A 389 -24.76 -5.38 -2.92
CA ALA A 389 -26.10 -5.96 -3.04
C ALA A 389 -27.07 -5.31 -2.06
N SER A 390 -28.39 -5.35 -2.33
CA SER A 390 -29.39 -4.71 -1.46
C SER A 390 -29.32 -5.19 -0.01
N ALA A 391 -29.22 -6.50 0.22
CA ALA A 391 -29.08 -7.05 1.57
C ALA A 391 -27.81 -6.59 2.30
N GLN A 392 -26.69 -6.41 1.59
CA GLN A 392 -25.45 -5.88 2.17
C GLN A 392 -25.59 -4.40 2.50
N TRP A 393 -26.25 -3.64 1.63
CA TRP A 393 -26.50 -2.23 1.85
C TRP A 393 -27.39 -1.98 3.06
N ASP A 394 -28.45 -2.76 3.24
CA ASP A 394 -29.35 -2.63 4.38
C ASP A 394 -28.62 -2.88 5.70
N ARG A 395 -27.67 -3.83 5.71
CA ARG A 395 -26.76 -4.05 6.85
C ARG A 395 -25.85 -2.85 7.10
N ILE A 396 -25.21 -2.31 6.07
CA ILE A 396 -24.36 -1.12 6.19
C ILE A 396 -25.13 0.05 6.80
N VAL A 397 -26.35 0.31 6.32
CA VAL A 397 -27.22 1.38 6.84
C VAL A 397 -27.62 1.10 8.30
N SER A 398 -28.00 -0.13 8.63
CA SER A 398 -28.34 -0.51 10.00
C SER A 398 -27.17 -0.27 10.95
N MET A 399 -25.98 -0.72 10.59
CA MET A 399 -24.80 -0.65 11.45
C MET A 399 -24.31 0.78 11.64
N THR A 400 -24.23 1.56 10.56
CA THR A 400 -23.89 2.99 10.65
C THR A 400 -24.90 3.78 11.48
N THR A 401 -26.18 3.41 11.45
CA THR A 401 -27.21 4.03 12.30
C THR A 401 -27.01 3.69 13.77
N VAL A 402 -26.79 2.40 14.08
CA VAL A 402 -26.48 1.94 15.45
C VAL A 402 -25.26 2.66 15.98
N VAL A 403 -24.19 2.68 15.20
CA VAL A 403 -22.95 3.33 15.58
C VAL A 403 -23.16 4.83 15.82
N GLY A 404 -23.90 5.53 14.93
CA GLY A 404 -24.22 6.95 15.12
C GLY A 404 -25.01 7.24 16.39
N GLN A 405 -25.95 6.36 16.77
CA GLN A 405 -26.69 6.46 18.03
C GLN A 405 -25.76 6.29 19.23
N LEU A 406 -24.97 5.21 19.24
CA LEU A 406 -24.07 4.90 20.35
C LEU A 406 -23.01 6.00 20.57
N THR A 407 -22.51 6.62 19.50
CA THR A 407 -21.52 7.71 19.63
C THR A 407 -22.12 9.05 20.00
N ALA A 408 -23.41 9.28 19.74
CA ALA A 408 -24.09 10.51 20.15
C ALA A 408 -24.39 10.48 21.66
N ASP A 409 -24.69 9.30 22.21
CA ASP A 409 -24.95 9.11 23.64
C ASP A 409 -23.68 9.24 24.50
N ASP A 410 -22.47 9.16 23.92
CA ASP A 410 -21.17 9.32 24.61
C ASP A 410 -20.65 10.78 24.63
N GLU A 411 -21.28 11.71 23.87
CA GLU A 411 -20.89 13.13 23.82
C GLU A 411 -21.68 14.04 24.80
N ASP A 412 -22.74 13.52 25.43
CA ASP A 412 -23.53 14.15 26.50
C ASP A 412 -23.13 13.61 27.89
#